data_AF-A0A9E1UZW2-F1
#
_entry.id   AF-A0A9E1UZW2-F1
#
_cell.length_a   1.000
_cell.length_b   1.000
_cell.length_c   1.000
_cell.angle_alpha   90.00
_cell.angle_beta   90.00
_cell.angle_gamma   90.00
#
_symmetry.space_group_name_H-M   'P 1'
#
loop_
_entity.id
_entity.type
_entity.pdbx_description
1 polymer ?
#
loop_
_entity_poly.entity_id
_entity_poly.type
_entity_poly.pdbx_seq_one_letter_code
_entity_poly.pdbx_strand_id
1 'polypeptide(L)'
;MKTWTHILPALALGITLAVTGCKKEQDQPAGDATTNPAEMAANAGGGVEYCDFAAGPEAAPIKVVAYYPGGHEETLATVKALLKQYPDKVHVRVVDWRHEEGRALKKAAGLSCAGVTINGNHIIEIARDGKKESISFTKGLSKGEWAVEDLKAAVDQELAKAGK
;
A
#
# COMPACT_ATOMS: atom_id res chain seq x y z
N MET A 1 -51.31 -14.21 33.00
CA MET A 1 -52.23 -13.50 33.91
C MET A 1 -51.39 -12.62 34.84
N LYS A 2 -51.78 -11.34 35.03
CA LYS A 2 -51.28 -10.30 35.97
C LYS A 2 -49.84 -9.77 35.75
N THR A 3 -49.59 -8.60 35.15
CA THR A 3 -49.89 -7.17 35.46
C THR A 3 -49.12 -6.57 36.65
N TRP A 4 -48.21 -5.62 36.39
CA TRP A 4 -48.12 -4.24 36.94
C TRP A 4 -46.71 -3.65 36.60
N THR A 5 -46.46 -2.55 35.88
CA THR A 5 -46.92 -1.13 35.88
C THR A 5 -45.98 -0.20 36.67
N HIS A 6 -45.28 0.63 35.87
CA HIS A 6 -44.76 2.00 36.01
C HIS A 6 -43.98 2.47 37.27
N ILE A 7 -42.89 3.21 37.02
CA ILE A 7 -42.69 4.63 37.41
C ILE A 7 -41.59 5.25 36.51
N LEU A 8 -41.95 6.25 35.70
CA LEU A 8 -41.15 7.44 35.30
C LEU A 8 -41.66 8.61 36.18
N PRO A 9 -41.06 9.83 36.29
CA PRO A 9 -39.93 10.44 35.56
C PRO A 9 -38.94 11.24 36.46
N ALA A 10 -37.87 11.82 35.90
CA ALA A 10 -37.26 13.04 36.47
C ALA A 10 -36.56 13.88 35.38
N LEU A 11 -36.91 15.16 35.38
CA LEU A 11 -36.65 16.20 34.41
C LEU A 11 -35.69 17.22 35.05
N ALA A 12 -34.66 17.67 34.33
CA ALA A 12 -33.92 18.93 34.57
C ALA A 12 -33.08 19.21 33.31
N LEU A 13 -33.52 20.01 32.34
CA LEU A 13 -33.65 21.48 32.30
C LEU A 13 -32.36 22.23 32.68
N GLY A 14 -31.70 22.83 31.69
CA GLY A 14 -30.54 23.71 31.85
C GLY A 14 -30.12 24.36 30.53
N ILE A 15 -30.97 25.28 30.03
CA ILE A 15 -30.67 26.20 28.92
C ILE A 15 -29.88 27.38 29.46
N THR A 16 -28.75 27.75 28.83
CA THR A 16 -28.34 29.16 28.75
C THR A 16 -27.74 29.46 27.37
N LEU A 17 -28.50 30.23 26.59
CA LEU A 17 -28.05 31.01 25.44
C LEU A 17 -27.55 32.36 25.96
N ALA A 18 -26.38 32.80 25.51
CA ALA A 18 -25.99 34.20 25.54
C ALA A 18 -25.51 34.59 24.13
N VAL A 19 -26.34 35.37 23.44
CA VAL A 19 -26.04 36.00 22.15
C VAL A 19 -25.83 37.49 22.41
N THR A 20 -24.63 37.97 22.11
CA THR A 20 -24.28 39.37 21.82
C THR A 20 -23.08 39.26 20.87
N GLY A 21 -23.16 39.44 19.55
CA GLY A 21 -23.66 40.61 18.85
C GLY A 21 -22.49 41.57 18.59
N CYS A 22 -21.84 41.49 17.42
CA CYS A 22 -21.35 42.63 16.61
C CYS A 22 -20.53 42.15 15.39
N LYS A 23 -20.87 42.74 14.25
CA LYS A 23 -20.38 42.49 12.89
C LYS A 23 -19.17 43.40 12.61
N LYS A 24 -18.04 42.86 12.14
CA LYS A 24 -16.93 43.59 11.53
C LYS A 24 -16.05 42.60 10.75
N GLU A 25 -16.22 42.55 9.43
CA GLU A 25 -15.27 43.08 8.45
C GLU A 25 -14.14 42.07 8.18
N GLN A 26 -14.21 41.45 7.00
CA GLN A 26 -13.15 40.63 6.44
C GLN A 26 -11.99 41.55 6.05
N ASP A 27 -10.99 41.62 6.92
CA ASP A 27 -9.67 42.14 6.57
C ASP A 27 -8.75 40.95 6.33
N GLN A 28 -8.41 40.70 5.06
CA GLN A 28 -7.22 39.93 4.70
C GLN A 28 -6.00 40.80 5.04
N PRO A 29 -5.07 40.37 5.90
CA PRO A 29 -3.73 40.90 5.83
C PRO A 29 -3.05 40.27 4.61
N ALA A 30 -2.61 41.15 3.71
CA ALA A 30 -1.62 40.88 2.70
C ALA A 30 -0.40 40.17 3.31
N GLY A 31 0.24 39.33 2.50
CA GLY A 31 1.37 38.52 2.91
C GLY A 31 2.47 39.33 3.58
N ASP A 32 2.91 38.86 4.73
CA ASP A 32 4.19 39.22 5.30
C ASP A 32 5.11 38.00 5.18
N ALA A 33 6.13 38.16 4.35
CA ALA A 33 7.11 37.17 4.01
C ALA A 33 8.13 37.04 5.14
N THR A 34 7.76 36.34 6.22
CA THR A 34 8.73 35.81 7.19
C THR A 34 8.28 34.46 7.76
N THR A 35 7.99 33.47 6.91
CA THR A 35 7.86 32.10 7.40
C THR A 35 9.22 31.59 7.85
N ASN A 36 9.39 31.45 9.16
CA ASN A 36 10.52 30.76 9.77
C ASN A 36 10.59 29.33 9.19
N PRO A 37 11.75 28.85 8.70
CA PRO A 37 11.86 27.51 8.09
C PRO A 37 11.40 26.37 9.01
N ALA A 38 11.45 26.60 10.33
CA ALA A 38 10.97 25.65 11.34
C ALA A 38 9.44 25.50 11.38
N GLU A 39 8.66 26.54 11.06
CA GLU A 39 7.18 26.48 11.04
C GLU A 39 6.64 25.87 9.74
N MET A 40 7.35 26.03 8.62
CA MET A 40 7.05 25.29 7.38
C MET A 40 7.31 23.78 7.53
N ALA A 41 8.34 23.40 8.31
CA ALA A 41 8.59 21.99 8.63
C ALA A 41 7.54 21.41 9.60
N ALA A 42 7.02 22.22 10.52
CA ALA A 42 6.02 21.79 11.50
C ALA A 42 4.59 21.69 10.94
N ASN A 43 4.22 22.50 9.93
CA ASN A 43 2.92 22.42 9.25
C ASN A 43 2.90 21.51 8.00
N ALA A 44 4.03 20.89 7.65
CA ALA A 44 4.10 19.82 6.65
C ALA A 44 3.62 18.45 7.18
N GLY A 45 2.98 18.43 8.36
CA GLY A 45 2.44 17.24 9.03
C GLY A 45 1.23 16.57 8.35
N GLY A 46 1.12 16.67 7.02
CA GLY A 46 0.31 15.76 6.22
C GLY A 46 1.14 14.55 5.85
N GLY A 47 1.42 13.66 6.82
CA GLY A 47 2.19 12.45 6.57
C GLY A 47 1.53 11.61 5.48
N VAL A 48 2.25 11.30 4.40
CA VAL A 48 1.78 10.34 3.40
C VAL A 48 1.82 8.95 4.05
N GLU A 49 0.67 8.29 4.14
CA GLU A 49 0.63 6.88 4.53
C GLU A 49 1.27 6.02 3.43
N TYR A 50 2.32 5.29 3.79
CA TYR A 50 3.07 4.41 2.88
C TYR A 50 2.47 3.00 2.85
N CYS A 51 2.59 2.32 1.71
CA CYS A 51 2.00 1.00 1.49
C CYS A 51 2.97 -0.18 1.75
N ASP A 52 4.08 0.08 2.44
CA ASP A 52 5.07 -0.94 2.79
C ASP A 52 4.42 -2.12 3.53
N PHE A 53 4.88 -3.31 3.20
CA PHE A 53 4.34 -4.56 3.75
C PHE A 53 5.41 -5.65 3.69
N ALA A 54 5.45 -6.53 4.68
CA ALA A 54 6.26 -7.75 4.62
C ALA A 54 5.57 -8.88 5.38
N ALA A 55 5.55 -10.08 4.82
CA ALA A 55 4.98 -11.27 5.46
C ALA A 55 5.49 -12.58 4.83
N GLY A 56 5.23 -13.70 5.53
CA GLY A 56 5.73 -15.02 5.18
C GLY A 56 7.15 -15.28 5.73
N PRO A 57 7.61 -16.54 5.79
CA PRO A 57 8.89 -16.86 6.44
C PRO A 57 10.08 -16.18 5.76
N GLU A 58 10.95 -15.54 6.54
CA GLU A 58 12.19 -14.96 6.00
C GLU A 58 13.11 -16.02 5.38
N ALA A 59 12.97 -17.29 5.75
CA ALA A 59 13.69 -18.42 5.15
C ALA A 59 12.98 -19.04 3.94
N ALA A 60 11.80 -18.56 3.54
CA ALA A 60 11.05 -19.10 2.41
C ALA A 60 11.91 -19.09 1.12
N PRO A 61 11.90 -20.16 0.31
CA PRO A 61 12.76 -20.30 -0.87
C PRO A 61 12.46 -19.26 -1.95
N ILE A 62 11.26 -18.70 -1.97
CA ILE A 62 10.84 -17.69 -2.96
C ILE A 62 10.64 -16.34 -2.29
N LYS A 63 11.32 -15.32 -2.83
CA LYS A 63 11.18 -13.91 -2.43
C LYS A 63 10.45 -13.15 -3.53
N VAL A 64 9.27 -12.63 -3.23
CA VAL A 64 8.51 -11.78 -4.14
C VAL A 64 8.49 -10.36 -3.57
N VAL A 65 9.01 -9.39 -4.34
CA VAL A 65 9.04 -7.98 -3.93
C VAL A 65 8.34 -7.11 -4.95
N ALA A 66 7.35 -6.36 -4.51
CA ALA A 66 6.58 -5.42 -5.33
C ALA A 66 7.00 -3.98 -5.02
N TYR A 67 7.50 -3.24 -6.01
CA TYR A 67 7.96 -1.85 -5.88
C TYR A 67 6.93 -0.89 -6.50
N TYR A 68 6.08 -0.28 -5.66
CA TYR A 68 4.93 0.54 -6.12
C TYR A 68 4.70 1.75 -5.23
N PRO A 69 4.27 2.91 -5.77
CA PRO A 69 4.07 4.12 -4.98
C PRO A 69 2.60 4.23 -4.49
N GLY A 70 1.92 3.10 -4.26
CA GLY A 70 0.44 3.02 -4.22
C GLY A 70 -0.22 3.02 -5.61
N GLY A 71 -1.55 3.05 -5.70
CA GLY A 71 -2.30 3.20 -6.96
C GLY A 71 -2.32 1.98 -7.88
N HIS A 72 -1.92 0.82 -7.36
CA HIS A 72 -1.83 -0.47 -8.06
C HIS A 72 -2.43 -1.59 -7.20
N GLU A 73 -3.58 -1.31 -6.58
CA GLU A 73 -4.19 -2.12 -5.52
C GLU A 73 -4.45 -3.55 -5.97
N GLU A 74 -4.87 -3.75 -7.22
CA GLU A 74 -5.06 -5.09 -7.80
C GLU A 74 -3.74 -5.89 -7.85
N THR A 75 -2.66 -5.25 -8.28
CA THR A 75 -1.34 -5.89 -8.34
C THR A 75 -0.81 -6.18 -6.94
N LEU A 76 -0.95 -5.23 -6.01
CA LEU A 76 -0.56 -5.41 -4.61
C LEU A 76 -1.37 -6.52 -3.93
N ALA A 77 -2.69 -6.59 -4.17
CA ALA A 77 -3.54 -7.64 -3.66
C ALA A 77 -3.14 -9.01 -4.24
N THR A 78 -2.85 -9.07 -5.53
CA THR A 78 -2.40 -10.29 -6.21
C THR A 78 -1.09 -10.81 -5.63
N VAL A 79 -0.11 -9.93 -5.43
CA VAL A 79 1.18 -10.29 -4.81
C VAL A 79 0.98 -10.75 -3.36
N LYS A 80 0.14 -10.06 -2.56
CA LYS A 80 -0.18 -10.46 -1.19
C LYS A 80 -0.93 -11.81 -1.13
N ALA A 81 -1.76 -12.12 -2.13
CA ALA A 81 -2.48 -13.38 -2.20
C ALA A 81 -1.57 -14.60 -2.35
N LEU A 82 -0.32 -14.42 -2.82
CA LEU A 82 0.67 -15.50 -2.89
C LEU A 82 0.94 -16.15 -1.53
N LEU A 83 0.84 -15.39 -0.43
CA LEU A 83 1.03 -15.92 0.92
C LEU A 83 0.03 -17.01 1.27
N LYS A 84 -1.21 -16.90 0.76
CA LYS A 84 -2.26 -17.91 0.95
C LYS A 84 -2.14 -19.05 -0.05
N GLN A 85 -1.70 -18.76 -1.27
CA GLN A 85 -1.56 -19.77 -2.33
C GLN A 85 -0.33 -20.68 -2.11
N TYR A 86 0.72 -20.14 -1.49
CA TYR A 86 2.00 -20.80 -1.27
C TYR A 86 2.43 -20.68 0.20
N PRO A 87 1.66 -21.27 1.14
CA PRO A 87 1.98 -21.20 2.56
C PRO A 87 3.39 -21.72 2.81
N ASP A 88 4.15 -20.99 3.63
CA ASP A 88 5.54 -21.25 4.04
C ASP A 88 6.60 -21.30 2.93
N LYS A 89 6.18 -21.11 1.67
CA LYS A 89 7.04 -21.23 0.48
C LYS A 89 7.43 -19.88 -0.12
N VAL A 90 6.66 -18.83 0.18
CA VAL A 90 6.87 -17.48 -0.34
C VAL A 90 6.99 -16.48 0.81
N HIS A 91 7.96 -15.59 0.69
CA HIS A 91 8.02 -14.33 1.43
C HIS A 91 7.65 -13.18 0.50
N VAL A 92 6.71 -12.35 0.92
CA VAL A 92 6.21 -11.21 0.13
C VAL A 92 6.63 -9.92 0.82
N ARG A 93 7.20 -8.98 0.05
CA ARG A 93 7.43 -7.60 0.45
C ARG A 93 6.79 -6.62 -0.54
N VAL A 94 6.16 -5.57 -0.05
CA VAL A 94 5.80 -4.37 -0.81
C VAL A 94 6.74 -3.26 -0.35
N VAL A 95 7.33 -2.56 -1.31
CA VAL A 95 8.23 -1.43 -1.10
C VAL A 95 7.59 -0.19 -1.70
N ASP A 96 7.32 0.79 -0.85
CA ASP A 96 6.82 2.09 -1.25
C ASP A 96 7.97 3.05 -1.59
N TRP A 97 8.17 3.28 -2.89
CA TRP A 97 9.21 4.18 -3.40
C TRP A 97 8.81 5.66 -3.42
N ARG A 98 7.73 6.06 -2.74
CA ARG A 98 7.45 7.48 -2.45
C ARG A 98 8.44 8.06 -1.44
N HIS A 99 9.04 7.22 -0.58
CA HIS A 99 10.18 7.61 0.28
C HIS A 99 11.54 7.18 -0.30
N GLU A 100 12.62 7.77 0.25
CA GLU A 100 13.98 7.63 -0.27
C GLU A 100 14.50 6.19 -0.23
N GLU A 101 14.25 5.47 0.87
CA GLU A 101 14.68 4.08 1.02
C GLU A 101 14.05 3.20 -0.06
N GLY A 102 12.74 3.33 -0.29
CA GLY A 102 12.05 2.56 -1.32
C GLY A 102 12.55 2.86 -2.73
N ARG A 103 12.94 4.11 -3.03
CA ARG A 103 13.58 4.46 -4.31
C ARG A 103 14.94 3.78 -4.48
N ALA A 104 15.75 3.76 -3.43
CA ALA A 104 17.05 3.12 -3.45
C ALA A 104 16.92 1.61 -3.69
N LEU A 105 16.00 0.96 -2.98
CA LEU A 105 15.71 -0.47 -3.13
C LEU A 105 15.22 -0.81 -4.55
N LYS A 106 14.29 -0.03 -5.09
CA LYS A 106 13.81 -0.20 -6.47
C LYS A 106 14.94 -0.07 -7.50
N LYS A 107 15.80 0.94 -7.33
CA LYS A 107 16.96 1.14 -8.22
C LYS A 107 17.92 -0.04 -8.15
N ALA A 108 18.21 -0.55 -6.94
CA ALA A 108 19.05 -1.72 -6.73
C ALA A 108 18.46 -2.99 -7.37
N ALA A 109 17.13 -3.10 -7.40
CA ALA A 109 16.41 -4.16 -8.11
C ALA A 109 16.40 -4.02 -9.66
N GLY A 110 17.06 -3.00 -10.20
CA GLY A 110 17.17 -2.77 -11.65
C GLY A 110 15.90 -2.22 -12.30
N LEU A 111 14.97 -1.67 -11.52
CA LEU A 111 13.66 -1.22 -12.01
C LEU A 111 13.64 0.30 -12.27
N SER A 112 13.38 0.69 -13.53
CA SER A 112 13.13 2.09 -13.91
C SER A 112 11.68 2.51 -13.62
N CYS A 113 10.72 1.59 -13.69
CA CYS A 113 9.29 1.79 -13.40
C CYS A 113 8.82 0.91 -12.22
N ALA A 114 7.56 1.05 -11.80
CA ALA A 114 6.97 0.10 -10.86
C ALA A 114 7.07 -1.34 -11.38
N GLY A 115 7.10 -2.33 -10.50
CA GLY A 115 7.24 -3.72 -10.92
C GLY A 115 7.39 -4.72 -9.78
N VAL A 116 7.38 -5.99 -10.13
CA VAL A 116 7.55 -7.12 -9.22
C VAL A 116 8.83 -7.87 -9.59
N THR A 117 9.62 -8.22 -8.58
CA THR A 117 10.74 -9.16 -8.73
C THR A 117 10.41 -10.48 -8.04
N ILE A 118 10.81 -11.60 -8.64
CA ILE A 118 10.82 -12.93 -8.03
C ILE A 118 12.28 -13.36 -7.93
N ASN A 119 12.76 -13.64 -6.71
CA ASN A 119 14.16 -13.93 -6.42
C ASN A 119 15.15 -12.92 -7.03
N GLY A 120 14.76 -11.63 -7.04
CA GLY A 120 15.57 -10.53 -7.57
C GLY A 120 15.45 -10.29 -9.07
N ASN A 121 14.77 -11.16 -9.83
CA ASN A 121 14.57 -11.01 -11.27
C ASN A 121 13.16 -10.51 -11.59
N HIS A 122 13.03 -9.54 -12.51
CA HIS A 122 11.73 -9.04 -12.98
C HIS A 122 11.45 -9.39 -14.45
N ILE A 123 12.41 -10.00 -15.14
CA ILE A 123 12.23 -10.60 -16.47
C ILE A 123 12.47 -12.10 -16.30
N ILE A 124 11.45 -12.91 -16.56
CA ILE A 124 11.50 -14.36 -16.33
C ILE A 124 11.02 -15.06 -17.57
N GLU A 125 11.82 -16.02 -18.03
CA GLU A 125 11.42 -16.96 -19.07
C GLU A 125 10.49 -18.01 -18.46
N ILE A 126 9.27 -18.12 -18.98
CA ILE A 126 8.27 -19.10 -18.58
C ILE A 126 8.04 -20.05 -19.75
N ALA A 127 7.98 -21.36 -19.46
CA ALA A 127 7.57 -22.35 -20.44
C ALA A 127 6.03 -22.47 -20.48
N ARG A 128 5.41 -22.15 -21.61
CA ARG A 128 3.98 -22.29 -21.87
C ARG A 128 3.77 -23.03 -23.20
N ASP A 129 2.98 -24.09 -23.20
CA ASP A 129 2.66 -24.89 -24.39
C ASP A 129 3.89 -25.34 -25.20
N GLY A 130 4.97 -25.70 -24.50
CA GLY A 130 6.24 -26.12 -25.10
C GLY A 130 7.08 -24.99 -25.72
N LYS A 131 6.64 -23.73 -25.58
CA LYS A 131 7.39 -22.53 -25.98
C LYS A 131 7.91 -21.78 -24.77
N LYS A 132 9.05 -21.12 -24.95
CA LYS A 132 9.64 -20.22 -23.95
C LYS A 132 9.17 -18.80 -24.26
N GLU A 133 8.55 -18.15 -23.29
CA GLU A 133 8.10 -16.77 -23.37
C GLU A 133 8.79 -15.94 -22.29
N SER A 134 9.32 -14.78 -22.66
CA SER A 134 9.95 -13.87 -21.70
C SER A 134 8.91 -12.89 -21.18
N ILE A 135 8.55 -13.00 -19.90
CA ILE A 135 7.58 -12.12 -19.24
C ILE A 135 8.32 -11.05 -18.45
N SER A 136 7.95 -9.78 -18.67
CA SER A 136 8.44 -8.64 -17.90
C SER A 136 7.39 -8.25 -16.85
N PHE A 137 7.73 -8.43 -15.58
CA PHE A 137 6.91 -8.05 -14.43
C PHE A 137 7.04 -6.55 -14.08
N THR A 138 7.14 -5.68 -15.08
CA THR A 138 7.13 -4.23 -14.89
C THR A 138 5.71 -3.66 -15.01
N LYS A 139 5.52 -2.43 -14.58
CA LYS A 139 4.22 -1.76 -14.43
C LYS A 139 3.30 -2.59 -13.53
N GLY A 140 2.11 -2.98 -13.95
CA GLY A 140 1.22 -3.84 -13.17
C GLY A 140 0.10 -4.41 -14.03
N LEU A 141 -0.77 -5.21 -13.43
CA LEU A 141 -1.86 -5.93 -14.11
C LEU A 141 -2.75 -4.99 -14.94
N SER A 142 -3.09 -3.82 -14.40
CA SER A 142 -3.95 -2.82 -15.05
C SER A 142 -3.36 -2.21 -16.33
N LYS A 143 -2.07 -2.43 -16.60
CA LYS A 143 -1.41 -2.00 -17.84
C LYS A 143 -1.28 -3.13 -18.86
N GLY A 144 -1.67 -4.36 -18.52
CA GLY A 144 -1.68 -5.52 -19.42
C GLY A 144 -0.30 -6.07 -19.79
N GLU A 145 0.76 -5.71 -19.06
CA GLU A 145 2.13 -6.19 -19.35
C GLU A 145 2.34 -7.66 -18.98
N TRP A 146 1.55 -8.15 -18.03
CA TRP A 146 1.55 -9.53 -17.54
C TRP A 146 0.21 -9.79 -16.83
N ALA A 147 -0.14 -11.06 -16.70
CA ALA A 147 -1.37 -11.55 -16.07
C ALA A 147 -1.10 -12.28 -14.76
N VAL A 148 -2.14 -12.46 -13.93
CA VAL A 148 -2.03 -13.17 -12.63
C VAL A 148 -1.43 -14.57 -12.81
N GLU A 149 -1.78 -15.22 -13.90
CA GLU A 149 -1.32 -16.56 -14.30
C GLU A 149 0.18 -16.57 -14.60
N ASP A 150 0.74 -15.48 -15.14
CA ASP A 150 2.19 -15.37 -15.38
C ASP A 150 2.96 -15.32 -14.07
N LEU A 151 2.49 -14.54 -13.10
CA LEU A 151 3.11 -14.47 -11.77
C LEU A 151 3.06 -15.81 -11.06
N LYS A 152 1.91 -16.50 -11.15
CA LYS A 152 1.76 -17.86 -10.63
C LYS A 152 2.73 -18.83 -11.30
N ALA A 153 2.76 -18.86 -12.63
CA ALA A 153 3.64 -19.77 -13.38
C ALA A 153 5.13 -19.51 -13.07
N ALA A 154 5.52 -18.25 -12.93
CA ALA A 154 6.88 -17.89 -12.53
C ALA A 154 7.22 -18.39 -11.11
N VAL A 155 6.32 -18.20 -10.14
CA VAL A 155 6.52 -18.70 -8.77
C VAL A 155 6.59 -20.24 -8.74
N ASP A 156 5.68 -20.92 -9.45
CA ASP A 156 5.68 -22.39 -9.55
C ASP A 156 6.99 -22.91 -10.18
N GLN A 157 7.46 -22.25 -11.24
CA GLN A 157 8.72 -22.58 -11.89
C GLN A 157 9.92 -22.40 -10.95
N GLU A 158 10.00 -21.28 -10.23
CA GLU A 158 11.09 -21.03 -9.29
C GLU A 158 11.04 -21.98 -8.09
N LEU A 159 9.85 -22.36 -7.61
CA LEU A 159 9.68 -23.39 -6.58
C LEU A 159 10.20 -24.75 -7.05
N ALA A 160 9.87 -25.14 -8.29
CA ALA A 160 10.36 -26.38 -8.87
C ALA A 160 11.88 -26.39 -9.06
N LYS A 161 12.52 -25.22 -9.24
CA LYS A 161 13.98 -25.08 -9.27
C LYS A 161 14.59 -25.19 -7.88
N ALA A 162 13.99 -24.56 -6.87
CA ALA A 162 14.50 -24.57 -5.49
C ALA A 162 14.40 -25.94 -4.80
N GLY A 163 13.51 -26.82 -5.26
CA GLY A 163 13.36 -28.19 -4.74
C GLY A 163 14.23 -29.24 -5.43
N LYS A 164 15.06 -28.85 -6.41
CA LYS A 164 16.07 -29.71 -7.04
C LYS A 164 17.41 -29.56 -6.33
#